data_AF-M0NGD7-F1
#
_entry.id   AF-M0NGD7-F1
#
_cell.length_a   1.000
_cell.length_b   1.000
_cell.length_c   1.000
_cell.angle_alpha   90.00
_cell.angle_beta   90.00
_cell.angle_gamma   90.00
#
_symmetry.space_group_name_H-M   'P 1'
#
loop_
_entity.id
_entity.type
_entity.pdbx_description
1 polymer ?
#
loop_
_entity_poly.entity_id
_entity_poly.type
_entity_poly.pdbx_seq_one_letter_code
_entity_poly.pdbx_strand_id
1 'polypeptide(L)'
;MQEDDLDPEADRPSYKWMTEHGFSGFIKALQRDHDLTPTEFYGRLNVGSDDADDYWELDHNSTRSILNEYVDELLDRRGHPEMTVMPIRSRLKKYTHLYVDVNETADLLAPLEEERERPAEIDRALAVFDVLDEVLGTPASKFKYLEDTRRFYDYLLDAGRAVYNPLDRMEKRFGWDRPEWDNLPSIARCPFALPSCRRSRRSSARDWPRWVGASTF
;
A
#
# COMPACT_ATOMS: atom_id res chain seq x y z
N MET A 1 -13.66 0.69 45.90
CA MET A 1 -13.68 1.87 45.02
C MET A 1 -12.40 1.79 44.20
N GLN A 2 -12.52 1.32 42.97
CA GLN A 2 -11.46 1.36 41.96
C GLN A 2 -11.86 2.52 41.04
N GLU A 3 -11.03 3.55 40.97
CA GLU A 3 -11.22 4.70 40.08
C GLU A 3 -9.90 4.89 39.33
N ASP A 4 -10.03 4.84 38.00
CA ASP A 4 -9.08 5.11 36.92
C ASP A 4 -7.82 4.23 36.85
N ASP A 5 -8.05 2.99 36.39
CA ASP A 5 -7.03 2.06 35.91
C ASP A 5 -6.50 2.55 34.55
N LEU A 6 -5.66 3.59 34.55
CA LEU A 6 -4.77 3.85 33.42
C LEU A 6 -3.67 2.81 33.47
N ASP A 7 -3.62 1.94 32.47
CA ASP A 7 -2.50 1.02 32.30
C ASP A 7 -1.26 1.85 31.89
N PRO A 8 -0.24 1.97 32.76
CA PRO A 8 0.95 2.78 32.48
C PRO A 8 1.79 2.22 31.32
N GLU A 9 1.54 0.98 30.89
CA GLU A 9 2.19 0.36 29.74
C GLU A 9 1.41 0.57 28.43
N ALA A 10 0.13 0.96 28.48
CA ALA A 10 -0.73 1.12 27.30
C ALA A 10 -1.19 2.57 27.05
N ASP A 11 -1.57 3.33 28.09
CA ASP A 11 -2.25 4.61 27.93
C ASP A 11 -1.35 5.82 28.25
N ARG A 12 -1.36 6.83 27.35
CA ARG A 12 -0.71 8.13 27.65
C ARG A 12 -1.48 8.86 28.75
N PRO A 13 -0.86 9.22 29.88
CA PRO A 13 -1.54 10.01 30.88
C PRO A 13 -1.87 11.40 30.34
N SER A 14 -3.16 11.77 30.37
CA SER A 14 -3.59 13.10 29.94
C SER A 14 -3.05 14.19 30.87
N TYR A 15 -2.88 15.41 30.35
CA TYR A 15 -2.45 16.57 31.15
C TYR A 15 -3.30 16.74 32.42
N LYS A 16 -4.63 16.56 32.30
CA LYS A 16 -5.58 16.66 33.40
C LYS A 16 -5.30 15.60 34.47
N TRP A 17 -5.16 14.33 34.05
CA TRP A 17 -4.83 13.23 34.96
C TRP A 17 -3.51 13.48 35.70
N MET A 18 -2.48 13.95 35.00
CA MET A 18 -1.17 14.26 35.62
C MET A 18 -1.26 15.36 36.67
N THR A 19 -2.06 16.40 36.40
CA THR A 19 -2.27 17.47 37.38
C THR A 19 -3.09 17.02 38.58
N GLU A 20 -4.09 16.16 38.37
CA GLU A 20 -4.94 15.61 39.44
C GLU A 20 -4.20 14.59 40.32
N HIS A 21 -3.20 13.88 39.76
CA HIS A 21 -2.41 12.85 40.45
C HIS A 21 -1.03 13.34 40.94
N GLY A 22 -0.77 14.65 40.93
CA GLY A 22 0.41 15.24 41.57
C GLY A 22 1.69 15.32 40.73
N PHE A 23 1.64 14.99 39.44
CA PHE A 23 2.78 15.02 38.51
C PHE A 23 3.11 16.42 37.96
N SER A 24 2.56 17.48 38.55
CA SER A 24 2.79 18.86 38.12
C SER A 24 4.27 19.30 38.16
N GLY A 25 5.10 18.70 39.01
CA GLY A 25 6.55 18.96 39.07
C GLY A 25 7.30 18.42 37.85
N PHE A 26 6.87 17.28 37.32
CA PHE A 26 7.43 16.67 36.11
C PHE A 26 7.13 17.51 34.86
N ILE A 27 5.89 17.98 34.72
CA ILE A 27 5.48 18.88 33.63
C ILE A 27 6.33 20.15 33.62
N LYS A 28 6.56 20.74 34.80
CA LYS A 28 7.40 21.95 34.93
C LYS A 28 8.86 21.70 34.57
N ALA A 29 9.41 20.53 34.93
CA ALA A 29 10.78 20.18 34.57
C ALA A 29 10.93 19.99 33.06
N LEU A 30 9.98 19.30 32.40
CA LEU A 30 9.97 19.15 30.94
C LEU A 30 9.95 20.50 30.21
N GLN A 31 9.08 21.41 30.63
CA GLN A 31 8.97 22.73 30.03
C GLN A 31 10.22 23.58 30.28
N ARG A 32 10.76 23.56 31.50
CA ARG A 32 11.92 24.39 31.86
C ARG A 32 13.23 23.91 31.22
N ASP A 33 13.46 22.59 31.24
CA ASP A 33 14.77 22.02 30.94
C ASP A 33 14.87 21.49 29.50
N HIS A 34 13.73 21.19 28.87
CA HIS A 34 13.67 20.63 27.53
C HIS A 34 12.81 21.42 26.54
N ASP A 35 12.10 22.46 26.99
CA ASP A 35 11.13 23.23 26.19
C ASP A 35 10.07 22.33 25.51
N LEU A 36 9.66 21.27 26.22
CA LEU A 36 8.66 20.31 25.72
C LEU A 36 7.43 20.31 26.60
N THR A 37 6.28 20.14 25.95
CA THR A 37 5.06 19.70 26.61
C THR A 37 5.09 18.19 26.88
N PRO A 38 4.29 17.68 27.83
CA PRO A 38 4.18 16.24 28.07
C PRO A 38 3.81 15.47 26.78
N THR A 39 2.89 16.01 25.96
CA THR A 39 2.50 15.42 24.67
C THR A 39 3.69 15.27 23.72
N GLU A 40 4.52 16.30 23.58
CA GLU A 40 5.70 16.26 22.72
C GLU A 40 6.79 15.32 23.27
N PHE A 41 6.94 15.26 24.59
CA PHE A 41 7.85 14.35 25.26
C PHE A 41 7.47 12.88 25.01
N TYR A 42 6.20 12.51 25.21
CA TYR A 42 5.73 11.16 24.91
C TYR A 42 5.70 10.83 23.41
N GLY A 43 5.45 11.84 22.56
CA GLY A 43 5.61 11.70 21.11
C GLY A 43 7.04 11.34 20.71
N ARG A 44 8.06 11.94 21.35
CA ARG A 44 9.47 11.61 21.09
C ARG A 44 9.92 10.26 21.64
N LEU A 45 9.31 9.80 22.73
CA LEU A 45 9.60 8.48 23.31
C LEU A 45 8.77 7.35 22.68
N ASN A 46 7.85 7.68 21.76
CA ASN A 46 6.85 6.77 21.18
C ASN A 46 6.05 5.98 22.23
N VAL A 47 5.94 6.48 23.46
CA VAL A 47 5.17 5.83 24.53
C VAL A 47 3.73 6.26 24.39
N GLY A 48 2.82 5.32 24.08
CA GLY A 48 1.37 5.49 24.00
C GLY A 48 0.82 6.09 22.70
N SER A 49 1.45 5.78 21.56
CA SER A 49 0.73 5.86 20.28
C SER A 49 -0.23 4.68 20.25
N ASP A 50 -1.48 4.90 20.65
CA ASP A 50 -2.54 3.94 20.35
C ASP A 50 -2.50 3.65 18.83
N ASP A 51 -2.33 2.37 18.49
CA ASP A 51 -2.60 1.74 17.20
C ASP A 51 -1.70 2.00 15.97
N ALA A 52 -0.42 2.33 16.14
CA ALA A 52 0.54 2.27 15.02
C ALA A 52 1.35 0.95 14.99
N ASP A 53 1.71 0.40 16.16
CA ASP A 53 2.58 -0.78 16.21
C ASP A 53 1.80 -2.09 15.96
N ASP A 54 0.58 -2.23 16.47
CA ASP A 54 -0.23 -3.45 16.23
C ASP A 54 -1.02 -3.42 14.92
N TYR A 55 -1.14 -2.27 14.23
CA TYR A 55 -1.94 -2.20 13.00
C TYR A 55 -1.52 -3.25 11.96
N TRP A 56 -0.22 -3.50 11.83
CA TRP A 56 0.30 -4.44 10.85
C TRP A 56 0.11 -5.90 11.26
N GLU A 57 -0.05 -6.21 12.55
CA GLU A 57 -0.18 -7.58 13.07
C GLU A 57 0.94 -8.51 12.55
N LEU A 58 2.18 -8.01 12.49
CA LEU A 58 3.35 -8.75 11.98
C LEU A 58 4.33 -9.06 13.11
N ASP A 59 4.79 -10.31 13.19
CA ASP A 59 5.85 -10.75 14.10
C ASP A 59 7.26 -10.40 13.56
N HIS A 60 7.45 -9.15 13.13
CA HIS A 60 8.76 -8.63 12.73
C HIS A 60 8.84 -7.10 12.90
N ASN A 61 9.48 -6.67 13.98
CA ASN A 61 9.54 -5.26 14.39
C ASN A 61 10.10 -4.35 13.30
N SER A 62 11.21 -4.72 12.67
CA SER A 62 11.84 -3.89 11.64
C SER A 62 10.93 -3.67 10.42
N THR A 63 10.14 -4.69 10.04
CA THR A 63 9.14 -4.57 8.97
C THR A 63 7.99 -3.66 9.39
N ARG A 64 7.50 -3.78 10.64
CA ARG A 64 6.44 -2.90 11.15
C ARG A 64 6.89 -1.44 11.19
N SER A 65 8.10 -1.18 11.70
CA SER A 65 8.66 0.17 11.80
C SER A 65 8.81 0.82 10.43
N ILE A 66 9.39 0.12 9.44
CA ILE A 66 9.60 0.71 8.12
C ILE A 66 8.29 0.96 7.35
N LEU A 67 7.26 0.14 7.59
CA LEU A 67 5.93 0.36 7.02
C LEU A 67 5.26 1.59 7.64
N ASN A 68 5.42 1.81 8.94
CA ASN A 68 4.99 3.04 9.60
C ASN A 68 5.74 4.26 9.07
N GLU A 69 7.08 4.19 8.96
CA GLU A 69 7.89 5.27 8.38
C GLU A 69 7.46 5.62 6.95
N TYR A 70 7.11 4.61 6.14
CA TYR A 70 6.58 4.84 4.80
C TYR A 70 5.22 5.56 4.81
N VAL A 71 4.30 5.15 5.69
CA VAL A 71 2.99 5.80 5.84
C VAL A 71 3.15 7.25 6.30
N ASP A 72 4.04 7.51 7.25
CA ASP A 72 4.34 8.86 7.76
C ASP A 72 4.98 9.74 6.67
N GLU A 73 5.89 9.20 5.86
CA GLU A 73 6.47 9.89 4.69
C GLU A 73 5.38 10.31 3.68
N LEU A 74 4.36 9.47 3.45
CA LEU A 74 3.24 9.81 2.57
C LEU A 74 2.39 10.95 3.14
N LEU A 75 2.09 10.91 4.44
CA LEU A 75 1.26 11.90 5.12
C LEU A 75 1.99 13.24 5.26
N ASP A 76 3.19 13.22 5.82
CA ASP A 76 3.88 14.42 6.29
C ASP A 76 4.71 15.05 5.17
N ARG A 77 5.58 14.28 4.54
CA ARG A 77 6.56 14.83 3.60
C ARG A 77 5.99 15.02 2.20
N ARG A 78 5.15 14.07 1.75
CA ARG A 78 4.47 14.18 0.45
C ARG A 78 3.13 14.90 0.56
N GLY A 79 2.63 15.15 1.77
CA GLY A 79 1.41 15.92 2.00
C GLY A 79 0.16 15.23 1.44
N HIS A 80 0.15 13.90 1.34
CA HIS A 80 -1.02 13.19 0.86
C HIS A 80 -2.15 13.25 1.90
N PRO A 81 -3.40 13.50 1.48
CA PRO A 81 -4.54 13.41 2.38
C PRO A 81 -4.67 12.01 2.98
N GLU A 82 -5.08 11.91 4.24
CA GLU A 82 -5.30 10.63 4.94
C GLU A 82 -6.25 9.69 4.16
N MET A 83 -7.30 10.24 3.55
CA MET A 83 -8.24 9.50 2.69
C MET A 83 -7.59 8.83 1.47
N THR A 84 -6.41 9.29 1.06
CA THR A 84 -5.59 8.70 0.00
C THR A 84 -4.62 7.65 0.55
N VAL A 85 -4.03 7.91 1.72
CA VAL A 85 -3.07 7.02 2.38
C VAL A 85 -3.74 5.77 2.98
N MET A 86 -4.95 5.91 3.52
CA MET A 86 -5.73 4.80 4.10
C MET A 86 -5.89 3.61 3.14
N PRO A 87 -6.32 3.79 1.87
CA PRO A 87 -6.32 2.72 0.88
C PRO A 87 -4.94 2.09 0.60
N ILE A 88 -3.87 2.88 0.61
CA ILE A 88 -2.50 2.39 0.38
C ILE A 88 -2.07 1.51 1.56
N ARG A 89 -2.23 2.03 2.78
CA ARG A 89 -1.93 1.32 4.04
C ARG A 89 -2.68 -0.02 4.12
N SER A 90 -3.97 -0.03 3.78
CA SER A 90 -4.78 -1.25 3.76
C SER A 90 -4.28 -2.29 2.73
N ARG A 91 -3.89 -1.83 1.53
CA ARG A 91 -3.33 -2.74 0.51
C ARG A 91 -1.99 -3.31 0.93
N LEU A 92 -1.12 -2.51 1.54
CA LEU A 92 0.15 -2.98 2.08
C LEU A 92 -0.05 -3.98 3.21
N LYS A 93 -1.00 -3.76 4.13
CA LYS A 93 -1.30 -4.72 5.20
C LYS A 93 -1.73 -6.07 4.62
N LYS A 94 -2.59 -6.05 3.62
CA LYS A 94 -3.03 -7.29 2.96
C LYS A 94 -1.87 -7.98 2.22
N TYR A 95 -0.99 -7.22 1.58
CA TYR A 95 0.21 -7.76 0.92
C TYR A 95 1.15 -8.42 1.95
N THR A 96 1.46 -7.75 3.05
CA THR A 96 2.38 -8.29 4.07
C THR A 96 1.83 -9.53 4.74
N HIS A 97 0.53 -9.57 5.04
CA HIS A 97 -0.12 -10.77 5.58
C HIS A 97 -0.03 -11.94 4.61
N LEU A 98 -0.33 -11.74 3.32
CA LEU A 98 -0.16 -12.80 2.32
C LEU A 98 1.30 -13.21 2.15
N TYR A 99 2.23 -12.27 2.28
CA TYR A 99 3.66 -12.59 2.27
C TYR A 99 4.03 -13.52 3.41
N VAL A 100 3.54 -13.26 4.63
CA VAL A 100 3.75 -14.15 5.79
C VAL A 100 3.09 -15.50 5.56
N ASP A 101 1.83 -15.53 5.10
CA ASP A 101 1.08 -16.76 4.87
C ASP A 101 1.76 -17.68 3.84
N VAL A 102 2.34 -17.10 2.79
CA VAL A 102 2.95 -17.83 1.67
C VAL A 102 4.40 -18.21 1.94
N ASN A 103 5.16 -17.34 2.61
CA ASN A 103 6.61 -17.49 2.76
C ASN A 103 7.04 -17.85 4.19
N GLU A 104 6.10 -17.94 5.13
CA GLU A 104 6.33 -18.26 6.54
C GLU A 104 7.31 -17.29 7.24
N THR A 105 7.41 -16.06 6.75
CA THR A 105 8.27 -15.03 7.31
C THR A 105 7.65 -13.63 7.17
N ALA A 106 7.81 -12.82 8.21
CA ALA A 106 7.43 -11.42 8.23
C ALA A 106 8.60 -10.47 7.88
N ASP A 107 9.79 -11.02 7.62
CA ASP A 107 10.97 -10.25 7.23
C ASP A 107 10.95 -9.93 5.73
N LEU A 108 10.66 -8.66 5.41
CA LEU A 108 10.69 -8.13 4.05
C LEU A 108 12.03 -7.45 3.72
N LEU A 109 12.93 -7.31 4.69
CA LEU A 109 14.06 -6.39 4.60
C LEU A 109 15.38 -7.12 4.36
N ALA A 110 15.69 -8.15 5.16
CA ALA A 110 16.97 -8.83 5.04
C ALA A 110 17.29 -9.33 3.61
N PRO A 111 16.32 -9.86 2.82
CA PRO A 111 16.59 -10.25 1.45
C PRO A 111 16.99 -9.10 0.52
N LEU A 112 16.56 -7.87 0.81
CA LEU A 112 16.80 -6.70 -0.02
C LEU A 112 18.20 -6.10 0.14
N GLU A 113 18.92 -6.48 1.20
CA GLU A 113 20.27 -6.00 1.48
C GLU A 113 21.31 -6.69 0.57
N GLU A 114 20.99 -7.89 0.07
CA GLU A 114 21.93 -8.73 -0.65
C GLU A 114 21.47 -9.05 -2.08
N GLU A 115 22.27 -8.63 -3.07
CA GLU A 115 21.98 -8.87 -4.49
C GLU A 115 21.80 -10.36 -4.85
N ARG A 116 22.48 -11.26 -4.12
CA ARG A 116 22.37 -12.72 -4.33
C ARG A 116 20.99 -13.28 -3.96
N GLU A 117 20.25 -12.60 -3.08
CA GLU A 117 18.91 -13.01 -2.65
C GLU A 117 17.82 -12.54 -3.62
N ARG A 118 18.16 -11.65 -4.57
CA ARG A 118 17.23 -11.09 -5.55
C ARG A 118 16.35 -12.14 -6.25
N PRO A 119 16.88 -13.26 -6.77
CA PRO A 119 16.04 -14.25 -7.43
C PRO A 119 15.00 -14.87 -6.48
N ALA A 120 15.42 -15.23 -5.27
CA ALA A 120 14.54 -15.83 -4.26
C ALA A 120 13.47 -14.84 -3.79
N GLU A 121 13.83 -13.57 -3.58
CA GLU A 121 12.86 -12.55 -3.18
C GLU A 121 11.84 -12.24 -4.28
N ILE A 122 12.27 -12.23 -5.54
CA ILE A 122 11.35 -12.10 -6.67
C ILE A 122 10.36 -13.28 -6.70
N ASP A 123 10.82 -14.50 -6.46
CA ASP A 123 9.96 -15.69 -6.46
C ASP A 123 8.97 -15.66 -5.27
N ARG A 124 9.41 -15.22 -4.08
CA ARG A 124 8.53 -15.00 -2.92
C ARG A 124 7.45 -13.96 -3.21
N ALA A 125 7.85 -12.82 -3.77
CA ALA A 125 6.91 -11.78 -4.17
C ALA A 125 5.93 -12.28 -5.25
N LEU A 126 6.40 -13.11 -6.20
CA LEU A 126 5.54 -13.70 -7.24
C LEU A 126 4.47 -14.60 -6.63
N ALA A 127 4.85 -15.48 -5.72
CA ALA A 127 3.92 -16.37 -5.05
C ALA A 127 2.79 -15.60 -4.32
N VAL A 128 3.11 -14.45 -3.72
CA VAL A 128 2.10 -13.57 -3.11
C VAL A 128 1.16 -12.99 -4.15
N PHE A 129 1.69 -12.54 -5.29
CA PHE A 129 0.85 -11.99 -6.36
C PHE A 129 0.04 -13.05 -7.10
N ASP A 130 0.48 -14.31 -7.15
CA ASP A 130 -0.33 -15.44 -7.63
C ASP A 130 -1.56 -15.62 -6.72
N VAL A 131 -1.39 -15.59 -5.40
CA VAL A 131 -2.53 -15.65 -4.46
C VAL A 131 -3.43 -14.41 -4.58
N LEU A 132 -2.86 -13.21 -4.73
CA LEU A 132 -3.66 -12.00 -4.99
C LEU A 132 -4.41 -12.08 -6.33
N ASP A 133 -3.84 -12.70 -7.36
CA ASP A 133 -4.49 -12.87 -8.67
C ASP A 133 -5.76 -13.73 -8.56
N GLU A 134 -5.74 -14.76 -7.71
CA GLU A 134 -6.88 -15.62 -7.44
C GLU A 134 -7.96 -14.93 -6.58
N VAL A 135 -7.55 -14.12 -5.61
CA VAL A 135 -8.47 -13.47 -4.64
C VAL A 135 -9.09 -12.17 -5.18
N LEU A 136 -8.36 -11.42 -6.02
CA LEU A 136 -8.82 -10.14 -6.54
C LEU A 136 -9.63 -10.30 -7.82
N GLY A 137 -10.90 -9.89 -7.79
CA GLY A 137 -11.82 -10.09 -8.91
C GLY A 137 -11.61 -9.18 -10.13
N THR A 138 -10.77 -8.13 -10.06
CA THR A 138 -10.61 -7.16 -11.17
C THR A 138 -9.15 -6.84 -11.48
N PRO A 139 -8.75 -6.71 -12.77
CA PRO A 139 -7.41 -6.28 -13.18
C PRO A 139 -6.99 -4.93 -12.57
N ALA A 140 -7.92 -3.97 -12.49
CA ALA A 140 -7.65 -2.66 -11.91
C ALA A 140 -7.29 -2.74 -10.42
N SER A 141 -7.89 -3.67 -9.67
CA SER A 141 -7.51 -3.89 -8.27
C SER A 141 -6.11 -4.50 -8.18
N LYS A 142 -5.83 -5.53 -8.98
CA LYS A 142 -4.52 -6.18 -9.04
C LYS A 142 -3.40 -5.19 -9.33
N PHE A 143 -3.61 -4.30 -10.31
CA PHE A 143 -2.67 -3.25 -10.66
C PHE A 143 -2.42 -2.28 -9.51
N LYS A 144 -3.45 -1.85 -8.77
CA LYS A 144 -3.28 -0.96 -7.61
C LYS A 144 -2.46 -1.60 -6.48
N TYR A 145 -2.66 -2.89 -6.22
CA TYR A 145 -1.84 -3.61 -5.24
C TYR A 145 -0.38 -3.65 -5.69
N LEU A 146 -0.13 -3.96 -6.96
CA LEU A 146 1.21 -3.97 -7.51
C LEU A 146 1.87 -2.60 -7.45
N GLU A 147 1.18 -1.56 -7.89
CA GLU A 147 1.69 -0.19 -7.91
C GLU A 147 2.05 0.31 -6.52
N ASP A 148 1.15 0.14 -5.54
CA ASP A 148 1.40 0.62 -4.17
C ASP A 148 2.50 -0.17 -3.47
N THR A 149 2.56 -1.50 -3.68
CA THR A 149 3.63 -2.33 -3.12
C THR A 149 4.96 -2.00 -3.77
N ARG A 150 4.99 -1.79 -5.09
CA ARG A 150 6.19 -1.36 -5.81
C ARG A 150 6.72 -0.03 -5.29
N ARG A 151 5.83 0.95 -5.07
CA ARG A 151 6.19 2.26 -4.50
C ARG A 151 6.77 2.16 -3.09
N PHE A 152 6.33 1.19 -2.29
CA PHE A 152 6.95 0.91 -0.99
C PHE A 152 8.39 0.39 -1.16
N TYR A 153 8.64 -0.57 -2.05
CA TYR A 153 10.00 -1.03 -2.34
C TYR A 153 10.88 0.05 -2.98
N ASP A 154 10.31 0.93 -3.81
CA ASP A 154 11.02 2.09 -4.36
C ASP A 154 11.44 3.06 -3.24
N TYR A 155 10.57 3.27 -2.24
CA TYR A 155 10.94 4.03 -1.04
C TYR A 155 12.12 3.39 -0.28
N LEU A 156 12.16 2.06 -0.16
CA LEU A 156 13.29 1.36 0.45
C LEU A 156 14.59 1.55 -0.34
N LEU A 157 14.52 1.51 -1.67
CA LEU A 157 15.66 1.81 -2.56
C LEU A 157 16.15 3.25 -2.35
N ASP A 158 15.24 4.22 -2.39
CA ASP A 158 15.57 5.64 -2.24
C ASP A 158 16.16 5.95 -0.86
N ALA A 159 15.71 5.25 0.18
CA ALA A 159 16.23 5.35 1.54
C ALA A 159 17.56 4.59 1.75
N GLY A 160 18.07 3.89 0.73
CA GLY A 160 19.29 3.07 0.82
C GLY A 160 19.14 1.84 1.72
N ARG A 161 17.90 1.36 1.93
CA ARG A 161 17.55 0.17 2.70
C ARG A 161 17.37 -1.08 1.84
N ALA A 162 17.44 -0.92 0.52
CA ALA A 162 17.37 -2.00 -0.45
C ALA A 162 18.37 -1.75 -1.58
N VAL A 163 18.87 -2.82 -2.20
CA VAL A 163 19.74 -2.74 -3.39
C VAL A 163 18.97 -3.04 -4.69
N TYR A 164 17.75 -3.55 -4.59
CA TYR A 164 16.83 -3.79 -5.71
C TYR A 164 15.36 -3.70 -5.30
N ASN A 165 14.48 -3.53 -6.29
CA ASN A 165 13.04 -3.70 -6.12
C ASN A 165 12.61 -5.06 -6.72
N PRO A 166 12.02 -5.98 -5.94
CA PRO A 166 11.59 -7.29 -6.45
C PRO A 166 10.43 -7.19 -7.44
N LEU A 167 9.66 -6.09 -7.42
CA LEU A 167 8.46 -5.89 -8.24
C LEU A 167 8.72 -5.10 -9.54
N ASP A 168 9.97 -4.71 -9.80
CA ASP A 168 10.31 -3.73 -10.83
C ASP A 168 9.95 -4.17 -12.28
N ARG A 169 9.78 -5.49 -12.48
CA ARG A 169 9.42 -6.09 -13.78
C ARG A 169 8.19 -7.01 -13.69
N MET A 170 7.39 -6.89 -12.63
CA MET A 170 6.31 -7.82 -12.33
C MET A 170 5.18 -7.79 -13.37
N GLU A 171 4.80 -6.59 -13.83
CA GLU A 171 3.72 -6.40 -14.82
C GLU A 171 3.95 -7.20 -16.10
N LYS A 172 5.21 -7.28 -16.55
CA LYS A 172 5.60 -8.05 -17.74
C LYS A 172 5.45 -9.55 -17.54
N ARG A 173 5.63 -10.05 -16.31
CA ARG A 173 5.50 -11.48 -15.97
C ARG A 173 4.03 -11.91 -15.96
N PHE A 174 3.14 -11.06 -15.46
CA PHE A 174 1.69 -11.30 -15.47
C PHE A 174 1.01 -10.91 -16.79
N GLY A 175 1.72 -10.25 -17.71
CA GLY A 175 1.15 -9.75 -18.96
C GLY A 175 0.22 -8.55 -18.78
N TRP A 176 0.29 -7.85 -17.64
CA TRP A 176 -0.55 -6.70 -17.30
C TRP A 176 -0.13 -5.38 -17.99
N ASP A 177 0.98 -5.39 -18.74
CA ASP A 177 1.49 -4.27 -19.55
C ASP A 177 0.64 -4.01 -20.83
N ARG A 178 -0.56 -4.62 -20.94
CA ARG A 178 -1.47 -4.40 -22.07
C ARG A 178 -2.68 -3.58 -21.64
N PRO A 179 -3.22 -2.72 -22.52
CA PRO A 179 -4.41 -1.93 -22.21
C PRO A 179 -5.61 -2.83 -21.87
N GLU A 180 -6.51 -2.34 -21.02
CA GLU A 180 -7.63 -3.05 -20.37
C GLU A 180 -8.54 -3.89 -21.31
N TRP A 181 -8.58 -3.58 -22.62
CA TRP A 181 -9.31 -4.38 -23.61
C TRP A 181 -8.58 -5.68 -24.03
N ASP A 182 -7.27 -5.80 -23.79
CA ASP A 182 -6.45 -6.97 -24.13
C ASP A 182 -6.10 -7.84 -22.89
N ASN A 183 -6.45 -7.37 -21.69
CA ASN A 183 -6.35 -8.11 -20.42
C ASN A 183 -7.65 -8.85 -20.06
N LEU A 184 -8.49 -9.14 -21.07
CA LEU A 184 -9.66 -9.98 -20.85
C LEU A 184 -9.20 -11.31 -20.24
N PRO A 185 -9.88 -11.81 -19.19
CA PRO A 185 -9.54 -13.10 -18.61
C PRO A 185 -9.52 -14.10 -19.75
N SER A 186 -8.51 -14.96 -19.78
CA SER A 186 -8.28 -16.00 -20.79
C SER A 186 -9.41 -17.04 -20.79
N ILE A 187 -10.58 -16.61 -21.24
CA ILE A 187 -11.80 -17.37 -21.52
C ILE A 187 -12.20 -16.88 -22.92
N ALA A 188 -12.08 -17.61 -24.03
CA ALA A 188 -11.94 -19.03 -24.23
C ALA A 188 -11.08 -19.29 -25.47
N ARG A 189 -10.18 -20.28 -25.37
CA ARG A 189 -10.05 -21.22 -26.49
C ARG A 189 -11.45 -21.82 -26.64
N CYS A 190 -12.24 -21.37 -27.61
CA CYS A 190 -13.36 -22.17 -28.10
C CYS A 190 -12.75 -23.32 -28.91
N PRO A 191 -12.72 -24.56 -28.42
CA PRO A 191 -12.75 -25.68 -29.34
C PRO A 191 -14.16 -25.69 -29.96
N PHE A 192 -14.25 -26.12 -31.19
CA PHE A 192 -15.49 -26.41 -31.91
C PHE A 192 -16.14 -25.26 -32.71
N ALA A 193 -16.12 -25.49 -34.02
CA ALA A 193 -16.92 -24.83 -35.02
C ALA A 193 -18.42 -24.89 -34.69
N LEU A 194 -19.08 -23.73 -34.70
CA LEU A 194 -20.50 -23.64 -35.07
C LEU A 194 -20.71 -22.48 -36.05
N PRO A 195 -21.48 -22.69 -37.13
CA PRO A 195 -21.57 -21.76 -38.26
C PRO A 195 -22.73 -20.78 -38.06
N SER A 196 -22.47 -19.61 -37.49
CA SER A 196 -23.43 -18.49 -37.54
C SER A 196 -22.84 -17.17 -38.02
N CYS A 197 -21.53 -17.07 -38.25
CA CYS A 197 -20.96 -15.97 -39.05
C CYS A 197 -21.08 -16.26 -40.54
N ARG A 198 -22.29 -16.08 -41.11
CA ARG A 198 -22.48 -16.09 -42.57
C ARG A 198 -23.24 -14.84 -43.03
N ARG A 199 -22.47 -13.92 -43.65
CA ARG A 199 -22.87 -12.83 -44.57
C ARG A 199 -23.70 -11.69 -43.93
N SER A 200 -23.42 -10.42 -44.21
CA SER A 200 -23.27 -9.89 -45.56
C SER A 200 -22.28 -8.73 -45.69
N ARG A 201 -21.25 -8.93 -46.52
CA ARG A 201 -20.74 -7.87 -47.40
C ARG A 201 -21.78 -7.68 -48.52
N ARG A 202 -22.40 -6.51 -48.60
CA ARG A 202 -22.86 -5.92 -49.86
C ARG A 202 -22.38 -4.49 -49.90
N SER A 203 -21.43 -4.29 -50.78
CA SER A 203 -21.07 -3.05 -51.45
C SER A 203 -22.30 -2.37 -52.07
N SER A 204 -22.45 -1.07 -51.85
CA SER A 204 -22.85 -0.15 -52.93
C SER A 204 -22.33 1.25 -52.63
N ALA A 205 -21.45 1.71 -53.50
CA ALA A 205 -21.18 3.12 -53.69
C ALA A 205 -22.47 3.86 -54.06
N ARG A 206 -22.73 4.99 -53.39
CA ARG A 206 -23.14 6.28 -53.98
C ARG A 206 -23.61 7.24 -52.88
N ASP A 207 -23.36 8.52 -53.16
CA ASP A 207 -23.99 9.71 -52.59
C ASP A 207 -23.53 10.20 -51.21
N TRP A 208 -22.47 11.00 -51.27
CA TRP A 208 -22.29 12.15 -50.39
C TRP A 208 -22.79 13.42 -51.11
N PRO A 209 -23.74 14.18 -50.55
CA PRO A 209 -23.87 15.59 -50.90
C PRO A 209 -23.13 16.47 -49.88
N ARG A 210 -22.16 17.21 -50.42
CA ARG A 210 -21.76 18.54 -49.93
C ARG A 210 -23.01 19.38 -49.64
N TRP A 211 -23.02 20.06 -48.50
CA TRP A 211 -23.68 21.36 -48.38
C TRP A 211 -22.71 22.37 -47.77
N VAL A 212 -22.27 23.27 -48.63
CA VAL A 212 -21.64 24.54 -48.30
C VAL A 212 -22.73 25.59 -48.48
N GLY A 213 -22.86 26.51 -47.52
CA GLY A 213 -23.15 27.90 -47.85
C GLY A 213 -24.50 28.49 -47.39
N ALA A 214 -24.37 29.36 -46.38
CA ALA A 214 -24.74 30.77 -46.43
C ALA A 214 -26.22 31.23 -46.26
N SER A 215 -26.39 31.97 -45.16
CA SER A 215 -26.92 33.35 -45.07
C SER A 215 -28.40 33.63 -44.82
N THR A 216 -28.54 34.67 -43.98
CA THR A 216 -29.64 35.65 -43.78
C THR A 216 -30.88 35.20 -43.01
N PHE A 217 -31.00 35.68 -41.76
CA PHE A 217 -31.79 36.87 -41.40
C PHE A 217 -31.28 37.47 -40.07
#